data_AF-E2C464-F1
#
_entry.id   AF-E2C464-F1
#
_cell.length_a   1.000
_cell.length_b   1.000
_cell.length_c   1.000
_cell.angle_alpha   90.00
_cell.angle_beta   90.00
_cell.angle_gamma   90.00
#
_symmetry.space_group_name_H-M   'P 1'
#
loop_
_entity.id
_entity.type
_entity.pdbx_description
1 polymer ?
#
loop_
_entity_poly.entity_id
_entity_poly.type
_entity_poly.pdbx_seq_one_letter_code
_entity_poly.pdbx_strand_id
1 'polypeptide(L)'
;KYPLTRVEVKSFTIQSGVVGETLDNVILRQIPKCMIVGFVDNKAFNSARYLNPFNFKHYGINFFSLYVDGTQIPSRALQPKFFGNEMLYPEAYHTLFSGTGIHFLNETNSISREHYPAGYTIFTFDLTP
;
A
#
# COMPACT_ATOMS: atom_id res chain seq x y z
N LYS A 1 -22.41 21.76 -9.80
CA LYS A 1 -22.17 20.54 -8.97
C LYS A 1 -20.71 20.60 -8.52
N TYR A 2 -20.42 20.66 -7.22
CA TYR A 2 -19.04 20.70 -6.73
C TYR A 2 -18.47 19.29 -6.66
N PRO A 3 -17.24 19.03 -7.15
CA PRO A 3 -16.60 17.74 -6.97
C PRO A 3 -16.26 17.55 -5.49
N LEU A 4 -16.81 16.50 -4.88
CA LEU A 4 -16.48 16.09 -3.51
C LEU A 4 -15.63 14.82 -3.58
N THR A 5 -14.40 14.89 -3.10
CA THR A 5 -13.55 13.70 -2.92
C THR A 5 -13.91 13.05 -1.59
N ARG A 6 -14.36 11.79 -1.63
CA ARG A 6 -14.60 10.98 -0.43
C ARG A 6 -13.43 10.04 -0.21
N VAL A 7 -13.04 9.88 1.05
CA VAL A 7 -12.03 8.91 1.50
C VAL A 7 -12.76 7.86 2.32
N GLU A 8 -12.51 6.58 2.00
CA GLU A 8 -13.01 5.44 2.75
C GLU A 8 -11.82 4.62 3.25
N VAL A 9 -11.85 4.24 4.52
CA VAL A 9 -10.83 3.38 5.13
C VAL A 9 -11.46 2.05 5.49
N LYS A 10 -10.86 0.96 5.01
CA LYS A 10 -11.24 -0.40 5.39
C LYS A 10 -10.05 -1.10 6.02
N SER A 11 -10.34 -1.93 7.03
CA SER A 11 -9.33 -2.70 7.75
C SER A 11 -9.65 -4.17 7.64
N PHE A 12 -8.64 -4.96 7.32
CA PHE A 12 -8.72 -6.40 7.22
C PHE A 12 -7.69 -7.01 8.17
N THR A 13 -8.00 -8.18 8.72
CA THR A 13 -7.06 -8.93 9.57
C THR A 13 -6.59 -10.15 8.81
N ILE A 14 -5.27 -10.25 8.64
CA ILE A 14 -4.59 -11.42 8.06
C ILE A 14 -3.99 -12.22 9.22
N GLN A 15 -4.20 -13.54 9.21
CA GLN A 15 -3.69 -14.42 10.26
C GLN A 15 -2.17 -14.63 10.13
N SER A 16 -1.51 -14.87 11.25
CA SER A 16 -0.08 -15.21 11.24
C SER A 16 0.16 -16.58 10.59
N GLY A 17 1.29 -16.74 9.91
CA GLY A 17 1.67 -17.99 9.24
C GLY A 17 1.08 -18.18 7.84
N VAL A 18 0.28 -17.22 7.36
CA VAL A 18 -0.25 -17.26 5.99
C VAL A 18 0.82 -16.80 4.99
N VAL A 19 0.91 -17.49 3.85
CA VAL A 19 1.86 -17.20 2.76
C VAL A 19 1.25 -16.28 1.69
N GLY A 20 -0.07 -16.26 1.56
CA GLY A 20 -0.79 -15.38 0.65
C GLY A 20 -2.27 -15.29 1.00
N GLU A 21 -2.87 -14.14 0.76
CA GLU A 21 -4.29 -13.85 0.98
C GLU A 21 -4.83 -13.09 -0.23
N THR A 22 -6.09 -13.36 -0.58
CA THR A 22 -6.83 -12.60 -1.59
C THR A 22 -8.06 -11.98 -0.93
N LEU A 23 -8.19 -10.66 -1.04
CA LEU A 23 -9.33 -9.93 -0.51
C LEU A 23 -10.23 -9.54 -1.68
N ASP A 24 -11.35 -10.23 -1.80
CA ASP A 24 -12.35 -9.96 -2.83
C ASP A 24 -13.31 -8.86 -2.39
N ASN A 25 -13.83 -8.11 -3.38
CA ASN A 25 -14.89 -7.12 -3.15
C ASN A 25 -14.53 -6.07 -2.08
N VAL A 26 -13.23 -5.73 -1.97
CA VAL A 26 -12.71 -4.77 -0.98
C VAL A 26 -13.42 -3.44 -1.10
N ILE A 27 -13.59 -2.90 -2.31
CA ILE A 27 -14.42 -1.72 -2.58
C ILE A 27 -15.57 -2.14 -3.49
N LEU A 28 -16.77 -1.63 -3.18
CA LEU A 28 -17.98 -1.92 -3.94
C LEU A 28 -18.50 -0.64 -4.61
N ARG A 29 -19.12 -0.81 -5.78
CA ARG A 29 -19.86 0.21 -6.56
C ARG A 29 -19.00 1.28 -7.24
N GLN A 30 -18.17 2.01 -6.50
CA GLN A 30 -17.40 3.13 -7.06
C GLN A 30 -15.91 2.86 -6.89
N ILE A 31 -15.20 2.79 -8.01
CA ILE A 31 -13.74 2.66 -8.04
C ILE A 31 -13.15 3.98 -7.50
N PRO A 32 -12.29 3.93 -6.46
CA PRO A 32 -11.63 5.12 -5.95
C PRO A 32 -10.58 5.58 -6.96
N LYS A 33 -10.24 6.88 -6.97
CA LYS A 33 -9.15 7.40 -7.82
C LYS A 33 -7.75 6.96 -7.35
N CYS A 34 -7.62 6.66 -6.06
CA CYS A 34 -6.37 6.29 -5.44
C CYS A 34 -6.65 5.20 -4.41
N MET A 35 -5.85 4.13 -4.42
CA MET A 35 -5.89 3.11 -3.39
C MET A 35 -4.57 3.09 -2.65
N ILE A 36 -4.61 3.27 -1.33
CA ILE A 36 -3.45 3.24 -0.45
C ILE A 36 -3.58 2.03 0.46
N VAL A 37 -2.56 1.17 0.48
CA VAL A 37 -2.54 -0.06 1.28
C VAL A 37 -1.28 -0.10 2.13
N GLY A 38 -1.44 -0.33 3.43
CA GLY A 38 -0.36 -0.50 4.38
C GLY A 38 -0.68 -1.61 5.38
N PHE A 39 0.35 -2.25 5.90
CA PHE A 39 0.22 -3.34 6.85
C PHE A 39 0.80 -2.94 8.19
N VAL A 40 0.04 -3.15 9.26
CA VAL A 40 0.43 -2.77 10.62
C VAL A 40 0.22 -3.95 11.56
N ASP A 41 0.90 -3.92 12.69
CA ASP A 41 0.74 -4.94 13.73
C ASP A 41 -0.66 -4.84 14.33
N ASN A 42 -1.41 -5.94 14.41
CA ASN A 42 -2.80 -5.89 14.92
C ASN A 42 -2.87 -5.33 16.35
N LYS A 43 -1.85 -5.64 17.19
CA LYS A 43 -1.73 -5.07 18.54
C LYS A 43 -1.51 -3.55 18.52
N ALA A 44 -0.72 -3.05 17.57
CA ALA A 44 -0.47 -1.63 17.41
C ALA A 44 -1.74 -0.90 16.92
N PHE A 45 -2.46 -1.50 15.96
CA PHE A 45 -3.73 -0.99 15.46
C PHE A 45 -4.81 -0.91 16.55
N ASN A 46 -4.91 -1.94 17.39
CA ASN A 46 -5.90 -2.02 18.48
C ASN A 46 -5.44 -1.40 19.83
N SER A 47 -4.57 -0.39 19.79
CA SER A 47 -4.26 0.49 20.95
C SER A 47 -3.40 -0.09 22.06
N ALA A 48 -2.38 -0.91 21.74
CA ALA A 48 -1.28 -1.10 22.69
C ALA A 48 -0.48 0.21 22.84
N ARG A 49 -0.60 0.88 24.00
CA ARG A 49 -0.02 2.23 24.26
C ARG A 49 1.48 2.38 23.98
N TYR A 50 2.23 1.28 24.02
CA TYR A 50 3.68 1.25 23.80
C TYR A 50 4.07 0.89 22.36
N LEU A 51 3.11 0.70 21.46
CA LEU A 51 3.33 0.38 20.05
C LEU A 51 2.93 1.55 19.15
N ASN A 52 3.60 1.65 18.00
CA ASN A 52 3.33 2.66 16.99
C ASN A 52 2.34 2.12 15.92
N PRO A 53 1.10 2.64 15.82
CA PRO A 53 0.13 2.22 14.80
C PRO A 53 0.47 2.69 13.38
N PHE A 54 1.44 3.60 13.23
CA PHE A 54 1.93 4.10 11.94
C PHE A 54 3.25 3.45 11.50
N ASN A 55 3.62 2.32 12.11
CA ASN A 55 4.73 1.50 11.67
C ASN A 55 4.24 0.51 10.60
N PHE A 56 4.26 0.95 9.33
CA PHE A 56 3.83 0.19 8.17
C PHE A 56 4.93 -0.80 7.76
N LYS A 57 4.82 -2.02 8.27
CA LYS A 57 5.80 -3.08 8.03
C LYS A 57 5.54 -3.75 6.69
N HIS A 58 6.61 -4.09 5.97
CA HIS A 58 6.50 -4.84 4.72
C HIS A 58 6.19 -6.33 4.90
N TYR A 59 6.40 -6.90 6.09
CA TYR A 59 6.17 -8.32 6.43
C TYR A 59 6.78 -9.34 5.44
N GLY A 60 7.81 -8.94 4.69
CA GLY A 60 8.41 -9.77 3.65
C GLY A 60 7.51 -10.02 2.44
N ILE A 61 6.46 -9.20 2.23
CA ILE A 61 5.63 -9.24 1.01
C ILE A 61 6.56 -9.22 -0.20
N ASN A 62 6.38 -10.19 -1.09
CA ASN A 62 7.19 -10.37 -2.30
C ASN A 62 6.36 -10.46 -3.59
N PHE A 63 5.03 -10.40 -3.45
CA PHE A 63 4.07 -10.36 -4.54
C PHE A 63 2.86 -9.55 -4.07
N PHE A 64 2.48 -8.51 -4.81
CA PHE A 64 1.34 -7.65 -4.48
C PHE A 64 0.65 -7.18 -5.76
N SER A 65 -0.63 -7.53 -5.91
CA SER A 65 -1.43 -7.27 -7.10
C SER A 65 -2.79 -6.70 -6.71
N LEU A 66 -3.22 -5.66 -7.42
CA LEU A 66 -4.58 -5.15 -7.35
C LEU A 66 -5.34 -5.57 -8.62
N TYR A 67 -6.61 -5.96 -8.46
CA TYR A 67 -7.52 -6.23 -9.57
C TYR A 67 -8.72 -5.28 -9.50
N VAL A 68 -9.07 -4.69 -10.64
CA VAL A 68 -10.26 -3.86 -10.84
C VAL A 68 -11.07 -4.48 -11.97
N ASP A 69 -12.28 -4.94 -11.66
CA ASP A 69 -13.18 -5.61 -12.61
C ASP A 69 -12.50 -6.73 -13.43
N GLY A 70 -11.68 -7.54 -12.76
CA GLY A 70 -10.94 -8.66 -13.35
C GLY A 70 -9.65 -8.26 -14.09
N THR A 71 -9.37 -6.96 -14.24
CA THR A 71 -8.14 -6.46 -14.84
C THR A 71 -7.12 -6.13 -13.78
N GLN A 72 -5.89 -6.64 -13.92
CA GLN A 72 -4.82 -6.36 -12.98
C GLN A 72 -4.25 -4.95 -13.18
N ILE A 73 -4.03 -4.23 -12.09
CA ILE A 73 -3.44 -2.89 -12.08
C ILE A 73 -2.29 -2.85 -11.05
N PRO A 74 -1.07 -2.46 -11.44
CA PRO A 74 -0.61 -2.34 -12.82
C PRO A 74 -0.59 -3.70 -13.54
N SER A 75 -0.33 -3.69 -14.87
CA SER A 75 -0.34 -4.89 -15.71
C SER A 75 0.60 -6.02 -15.23
N ARG A 76 1.62 -5.66 -14.45
CA ARG A 76 2.49 -6.59 -13.72
C ARG A 76 2.33 -6.38 -12.22
N ALA A 77 2.28 -7.47 -11.46
CA ALA A 77 2.22 -7.39 -10.01
C ALA A 77 3.54 -6.85 -9.45
N LEU A 78 3.46 -6.09 -8.36
CA LEU A 78 4.65 -5.64 -7.66
C LEU A 78 5.34 -6.85 -7.04
N GLN A 79 6.65 -6.97 -7.23
CA GLN A 79 7.46 -8.07 -6.70
C GLN A 79 8.62 -7.56 -5.85
N PRO A 80 8.34 -6.86 -4.74
CA PRO A 80 9.38 -6.25 -3.93
C PRO A 80 10.23 -7.30 -3.22
N LYS A 81 11.51 -6.98 -3.01
CA LYS A 81 12.41 -7.77 -2.17
C LYS A 81 13.10 -6.83 -1.19
N PHE A 82 12.89 -7.09 0.10
CA PHE A 82 13.34 -6.24 1.20
C PHE A 82 14.57 -6.77 1.94
N PHE A 83 15.03 -7.98 1.61
CA PHE A 83 16.12 -8.66 2.29
C PHE A 83 17.17 -9.21 1.31
N GLY A 84 18.39 -9.41 1.79
CA GLY A 84 19.51 -9.96 1.02
C GLY A 84 20.32 -8.89 0.29
N ASN A 85 21.25 -9.34 -0.56
CA ASN A 85 22.21 -8.46 -1.24
C ASN A 85 21.57 -7.54 -2.28
N GLU A 86 20.44 -7.96 -2.86
CA GLU A 86 19.69 -7.21 -3.86
C GLU A 86 18.32 -6.84 -3.34
N MET A 87 18.09 -5.53 -3.23
CA MET A 87 16.82 -4.95 -2.80
C MET A 87 15.97 -4.56 -4.02
N LEU A 88 14.84 -5.24 -4.21
CA LEU A 88 13.93 -5.05 -5.36
C LEU A 88 12.64 -4.30 -5.00
N TYR A 89 12.63 -3.56 -3.90
CA TYR A 89 11.51 -2.68 -3.53
C TYR A 89 11.42 -1.30 -4.24
N PRO A 90 12.37 -0.81 -5.07
CA PRO A 90 12.24 0.52 -5.68
C PRO A 90 10.98 0.74 -6.49
N GLU A 91 10.46 -0.29 -7.16
CA GLU A 91 9.17 -0.21 -7.88
C GLU A 91 8.00 0.01 -6.91
N ALA A 92 7.96 -0.73 -5.80
CA ALA A 92 6.97 -0.52 -4.74
C ALA A 92 7.10 0.88 -4.11
N TYR A 93 8.32 1.35 -3.84
CA TYR A 93 8.58 2.71 -3.35
C TYR A 93 8.12 3.77 -4.35
N HIS A 94 8.36 3.58 -5.64
CA HIS A 94 7.91 4.51 -6.68
C HIS A 94 6.39 4.66 -6.70
N THR A 95 5.64 3.60 -6.36
CA THR A 95 4.18 3.67 -6.29
C THR A 95 3.66 4.72 -5.30
N LEU A 96 4.40 5.03 -4.23
CA LEU A 96 4.03 6.10 -3.29
C LEU A 96 3.92 7.48 -3.94
N PHE A 97 4.65 7.72 -5.03
CA PHE A 97 4.70 9.00 -5.70
C PHE A 97 3.74 9.04 -6.88
N SER A 98 3.76 8.00 -7.72
CA SER A 98 2.86 7.90 -8.87
C SER A 98 1.41 7.76 -8.41
N GLY A 99 1.16 6.93 -7.40
CA GLY A 99 -0.17 6.67 -6.86
C GLY A 99 -0.82 7.85 -6.12
N THR A 100 -0.03 8.75 -5.54
CA THR A 100 -0.56 9.97 -4.88
C THR A 100 -0.63 11.18 -5.81
N GLY A 101 -0.13 11.06 -7.05
CA GLY A 101 -0.10 12.14 -8.03
C GLY A 101 1.01 13.19 -7.80
N ILE A 102 1.93 12.97 -6.85
CA ILE A 102 3.01 13.93 -6.54
C ILE A 102 4.28 13.71 -7.37
N HIS A 103 4.33 12.66 -8.19
CA HIS A 103 5.53 12.17 -8.88
C HIS A 103 6.27 13.20 -9.77
N PHE A 104 5.63 14.32 -10.10
CA PHE A 104 6.23 15.41 -10.88
C PHE A 104 5.97 16.79 -10.27
N LEU A 105 5.51 16.84 -9.02
CA LEU A 105 5.25 18.07 -8.29
C LEU A 105 6.44 18.35 -7.38
N ASN A 106 6.62 19.63 -7.00
CA ASN A 106 7.54 20.00 -5.93
C ASN A 106 6.93 19.70 -4.56
N GLU A 107 6.44 18.47 -4.40
CA GLU A 107 5.76 17.96 -3.21
C GLU A 107 6.46 16.67 -2.76
N THR A 108 6.41 16.40 -1.46
CA THR A 108 7.05 15.22 -0.86
C THR A 108 6.11 14.56 0.12
N ASN A 109 6.25 13.24 0.25
CA ASN A 109 5.58 12.45 1.28
C ASN A 109 6.45 12.26 2.53
N SER A 110 7.65 12.87 2.58
CA SER A 110 8.63 12.76 3.68
C SER A 110 9.12 11.33 3.98
N ILE A 111 8.84 10.37 3.10
CA ILE A 111 9.34 9.00 3.20
C ILE A 111 10.52 8.87 2.25
N SER A 112 11.71 8.67 2.79
CA SER A 112 12.90 8.43 1.98
C SER A 112 12.99 6.98 1.55
N ARG A 113 13.86 6.69 0.56
CA ARG A 113 14.09 5.33 0.06
C ARG A 113 14.64 4.38 1.15
N GLU A 114 15.37 4.94 2.10
CA GLU A 114 15.98 4.24 3.24
C GLU A 114 14.94 3.98 4.33
N HIS A 115 14.01 4.92 4.55
CA HIS A 115 12.92 4.76 5.50
C HIS A 115 11.84 3.79 5.00
N TYR A 116 11.60 3.72 3.70
CA TYR A 116 10.56 2.85 3.13
C TYR A 116 10.59 1.39 3.65
N PRO A 117 11.71 0.64 3.57
CA PRO A 117 11.77 -0.70 4.14
C PRO A 117 11.77 -0.71 5.68
N ALA A 118 12.09 0.41 6.33
CA ALA A 118 12.24 0.54 7.77
C ALA A 118 10.94 0.96 8.50
N GLY A 119 9.80 0.44 8.05
CA GLY A 119 8.50 0.70 8.71
C GLY A 119 7.63 1.77 8.06
N TYR A 120 7.93 2.15 6.81
CA TYR A 120 7.15 3.09 6.01
C TYR A 120 6.72 2.46 4.67
N THR A 121 6.51 1.15 4.64
CA THR A 121 6.12 0.42 3.42
C THR A 121 4.62 0.56 3.19
N ILE A 122 4.27 1.45 2.26
CA ILE A 122 2.91 1.67 1.80
C ILE A 122 2.89 1.48 0.28
N PHE A 123 1.88 0.78 -0.21
CA PHE A 123 1.63 0.57 -1.63
C PHE A 123 0.52 1.50 -2.08
N THR A 124 0.71 2.22 -3.18
CA THR A 124 -0.30 3.14 -3.70
C THR A 124 -0.60 2.87 -5.16
N PHE A 125 -1.87 2.91 -5.55
CA PHE A 125 -2.32 2.70 -6.93
C PHE A 125 -3.08 3.92 -7.38
N ASP A 126 -2.64 4.53 -8.48
CA ASP A 126 -3.45 5.49 -9.22
C ASP A 126 -4.46 4.72 -10.07
N LEU A 127 -5.72 5.06 -9.88
CA LEU A 127 -6.89 4.49 -10.55
C LEU A 127 -7.73 5.59 -11.19
N THR A 128 -7.13 6.76 -11.42
CA THR A 128 -7.76 7.85 -12.16
C THR A 128 -8.13 7.34 -13.57
N PRO A 129 -9.40 7.48 -13.99
CA PRO A 129 -9.85 7.08 -15.33
C PRO A 129 -9.13 7.80 -16.47
#